data_AF-W7KIT4-F1
#
_entry.id   AF-W7KIT4-F1
#
_cell.length_a   1.000
_cell.length_b   1.000
_cell.length_c   1.000
_cell.angle_alpha   90.00
_cell.angle_beta   90.00
_cell.angle_gamma   90.00
#
_symmetry.space_group_name_H-M   'P 1'
#
loop_
_entity.id
_entity.type
_entity.pdbx_description
1 polymer ?
#
loop_
_entity_poly.entity_id
_entity_poly.type
_entity_poly.pdbx_seq_one_letter_code
_entity_poly.pdbx_strand_id
1 'polypeptide(L)'
;MGGKRKKRTKIIKPKPKLPKTFECPRCGRISISVEIKDGLAKIRCGSCNLYAEVEVPPVYDEANAYGKFLDLYLDGKLQIKENPEDNSEGENETERESEELHQESN
;
A
#
# COMPACT_ATOMS: atom_id res chain seq x y z
N MET A 1 -36.19 -28.17 44.07
CA MET A 1 -35.16 -27.13 43.85
C MET A 1 -34.23 -27.56 42.73
N GLY A 2 -33.98 -26.72 41.72
CA GLY A 2 -32.91 -26.97 40.73
C GLY A 2 -33.27 -26.64 39.29
N GLY A 3 -33.49 -25.37 38.96
CA GLY A 3 -33.63 -24.93 37.57
C GLY A 3 -32.29 -24.99 36.84
N LYS A 4 -32.20 -25.73 35.73
CA LYS A 4 -31.00 -25.78 34.87
C LYS A 4 -30.67 -24.38 34.36
N ARG A 5 -29.56 -23.79 34.85
CA ARG A 5 -29.02 -22.53 34.34
C ARG A 5 -28.71 -22.68 32.85
N LYS A 6 -29.46 -21.99 31.99
CA LYS A 6 -29.15 -21.89 30.55
C LYS A 6 -27.79 -21.19 30.42
N LYS A 7 -26.77 -21.90 29.94
CA LYS A 7 -25.46 -21.32 29.63
C LYS A 7 -25.67 -20.22 28.58
N ARG A 8 -25.32 -18.98 28.93
CA ARG A 8 -25.41 -17.84 28.02
C ARG A 8 -24.37 -18.06 26.92
N THR A 9 -24.81 -18.29 25.68
CA THR A 9 -23.92 -18.35 24.52
C THR A 9 -23.30 -16.97 24.35
N LYS A 10 -21.97 -16.89 24.50
CA LYS A 10 -21.23 -15.64 24.33
C LYS A 10 -21.19 -15.35 22.82
N ILE A 11 -21.82 -14.27 22.37
CA ILE A 11 -21.69 -13.81 20.99
C ILE A 11 -20.26 -13.33 20.81
N ILE A 12 -19.44 -14.12 20.10
CA ILE A 12 -18.08 -13.74 19.72
C ILE A 12 -18.20 -12.85 18.49
N LYS A 13 -17.92 -11.56 18.64
CA LYS A 13 -17.81 -10.66 17.49
C LYS A 13 -16.53 -11.00 16.72
N PRO A 14 -16.58 -11.14 15.38
CA PRO A 14 -15.36 -11.33 14.60
C PRO A 14 -14.45 -10.11 14.76
N LYS A 15 -13.14 -10.35 14.79
CA LYS A 15 -12.16 -9.26 14.80
C LYS A 15 -12.24 -8.50 13.46
N PRO A 16 -12.18 -7.15 13.46
CA PRO A 16 -12.14 -6.40 12.22
C PRO A 16 -10.91 -6.81 11.40
N LYS A 17 -11.09 -6.92 10.09
CA LYS A 17 -10.02 -7.22 9.13
C LYS A 17 -9.71 -5.95 8.37
N LEU A 18 -8.43 -5.74 8.06
CA LEU A 18 -8.00 -4.68 7.17
C LEU A 18 -8.59 -4.93 5.77
N PRO A 19 -8.99 -3.86 5.05
CA PRO A 19 -9.46 -3.99 3.68
C PRO A 19 -8.36 -4.54 2.77
N LYS A 20 -8.73 -5.43 1.85
CA LYS A 20 -7.85 -6.05 0.85
C LYS A 20 -8.04 -5.45 -0.55
N THR A 21 -8.87 -4.43 -0.64
CA THR A 21 -9.33 -3.81 -1.86
C THR A 21 -8.67 -2.45 -1.99
N PHE A 22 -7.89 -2.26 -3.05
CA PHE A 22 -7.14 -1.03 -3.30
C PHE A 22 -7.60 -0.37 -4.60
N GLU A 23 -7.64 0.96 -4.59
CA GLU A 23 -7.98 1.81 -5.74
C GLU A 23 -6.79 1.96 -6.68
N CYS A 24 -7.05 2.16 -7.97
CA CYS A 24 -5.99 2.41 -8.93
C CYS A 24 -5.82 3.92 -9.19
N PRO A 25 -4.61 4.49 -9.06
CA PRO A 25 -4.40 5.92 -9.27
C PRO A 25 -4.61 6.37 -10.72
N ARG A 26 -4.47 5.46 -11.70
CA ARG A 26 -4.61 5.78 -13.14
C ARG A 26 -6.06 5.77 -13.64
N CYS A 27 -6.88 4.84 -13.14
CA CYS A 27 -8.24 4.62 -13.67
C CYS A 27 -9.35 4.72 -12.61
N GLY A 28 -9.01 4.95 -11.34
CA GLY A 28 -9.96 5.14 -10.25
C GLY A 28 -10.79 3.91 -9.87
N ARG A 29 -10.48 2.73 -10.41
CA ARG A 29 -11.20 1.48 -10.13
C ARG A 29 -10.53 0.69 -9.02
N ILE A 30 -11.33 0.03 -8.20
CA ILE A 30 -10.87 -0.88 -7.15
C ILE A 30 -10.49 -2.23 -7.78
N SER A 31 -9.31 -2.30 -8.39
CA SER A 31 -8.86 -3.48 -9.15
C SER A 31 -7.38 -3.78 -9.02
N ILE A 32 -6.74 -3.32 -7.95
CA ILE A 32 -5.35 -3.64 -7.66
C ILE A 32 -5.23 -4.93 -6.86
N SER A 33 -4.38 -5.83 -7.36
CA SER A 33 -3.96 -7.06 -6.70
C SER A 33 -2.50 -6.93 -6.28
N VAL A 34 -2.23 -7.17 -4.99
CA VAL A 34 -0.88 -7.14 -4.41
C VAL A 34 -0.49 -8.56 -4.01
N GLU A 35 0.62 -9.06 -4.56
CA GLU A 35 1.21 -10.34 -4.19
C GLU A 35 2.60 -10.12 -3.61
N ILE A 36 2.83 -10.51 -2.35
CA ILE A 36 4.14 -10.42 -1.70
C ILE A 36 4.78 -11.81 -1.73
N LYS A 37 5.96 -11.94 -2.36
CA LYS A 37 6.76 -13.17 -2.41
C LYS A 37 8.22 -12.82 -2.15
N ASP A 38 8.83 -13.45 -1.15
CA ASP A 38 10.28 -13.38 -0.87
C ASP A 38 10.85 -11.95 -0.79
N GLY A 39 10.09 -11.01 -0.23
CA GLY A 39 10.49 -9.59 -0.13
C GLY A 39 10.25 -8.75 -1.39
N LEU A 40 9.58 -9.32 -2.39
CA LEU A 40 9.14 -8.62 -3.60
C LEU A 40 7.61 -8.53 -3.62
N ALA A 41 7.08 -7.31 -3.65
CA ALA A 41 5.66 -7.06 -3.85
C ALA A 41 5.40 -6.82 -5.35
N LYS A 42 4.58 -7.69 -5.95
CA LYS A 42 4.08 -7.56 -7.32
C LYS A 42 2.69 -6.95 -7.26
N ILE A 43 2.54 -5.80 -7.88
CA ILE A 43 1.30 -5.02 -7.87
C ILE A 43 0.78 -4.97 -9.30
N ARG A 44 -0.47 -5.39 -9.48
CA ARG A 44 -1.12 -5.51 -10.79
C ARG A 44 -2.49 -4.87 -10.77
N CYS A 45 -2.78 -4.01 -11.73
CA CYS A 45 -4.12 -3.49 -11.93
C CYS A 45 -4.83 -4.28 -13.04
N GLY A 46 -6.01 -4.84 -12.73
CA GLY A 46 -6.79 -5.62 -13.70
C GLY A 46 -7.55 -4.79 -14.75
N SER A 47 -7.58 -3.45 -14.65
CA SER A 47 -8.38 -2.60 -15.53
C SER A 47 -7.57 -1.75 -16.51
N CYS A 48 -6.38 -1.27 -16.12
CA CYS A 48 -5.48 -0.49 -16.99
C CYS A 48 -4.13 -1.18 -17.23
N ASN A 49 -3.99 -2.44 -16.81
CA ASN A 49 -2.80 -3.28 -16.99
C ASN A 49 -1.50 -2.71 -16.40
N LEU A 50 -1.59 -1.85 -15.37
CA LEU A 50 -0.42 -1.39 -14.64
C LEU A 50 0.27 -2.55 -13.94
N TYR A 51 1.60 -2.55 -14.02
CA TYR A 51 2.47 -3.54 -13.42
C TYR A 51 3.60 -2.84 -12.69
N ALA A 52 3.80 -3.18 -11.42
CA ALA A 52 4.92 -2.69 -10.64
C ALA A 52 5.51 -3.82 -9.80
N GLU A 53 6.83 -3.81 -9.68
CA GLU A 53 7.55 -4.65 -8.72
C GLU A 53 8.25 -3.71 -7.75
N VAL A 54 7.99 -3.91 -6.47
CA VAL A 54 8.55 -3.09 -5.39
C VAL A 54 9.25 -4.02 -4.42
N GLU A 55 10.47 -3.66 -4.02
CA GLU A 55 11.17 -4.36 -2.95
C GLU A 55 10.61 -3.90 -1.59
N VAL A 56 10.13 -4.86 -0.81
CA VAL A 56 9.44 -4.57 0.45
C VAL A 56 9.93 -5.52 1.54
N PRO A 57 10.26 -5.01 2.75
CA PRO A 57 10.59 -5.86 3.87
C PRO A 57 9.46 -6.88 4.15
N PRO A 58 9.78 -8.09 4.64
CA PRO A 58 8.78 -9.13 4.90
C PRO A 58 7.78 -8.79 6.02
N VAL A 59 8.03 -7.71 6.76
CA VAL A 59 7.15 -7.20 7.83
C VAL A 59 5.98 -6.37 7.26
N TYR A 60 6.03 -6.01 5.97
CA TYR A 60 5.01 -5.15 5.38
C TYR A 60 3.76 -5.92 4.99
N ASP A 61 2.61 -5.32 5.31
CA ASP A 61 1.31 -5.78 4.85
C ASP A 61 0.99 -5.27 3.43
N GLU A 62 -0.06 -5.85 2.82
CA GLU A 62 -0.60 -5.46 1.51
C GLU A 62 -0.83 -3.93 1.40
N ALA A 63 -1.32 -3.30 2.47
CA ALA A 63 -1.59 -1.87 2.52
C ALA A 63 -0.30 -1.02 2.49
N ASN A 64 0.76 -1.46 3.17
CA ASN A 64 2.04 -0.74 3.19
C ASN A 64 2.75 -0.85 1.83
N ALA A 65 2.63 -2.00 1.15
CA ALA A 65 3.13 -2.18 -0.21
C ALA A 65 2.37 -1.28 -1.20
N TYR A 66 1.05 -1.15 -1.05
CA TYR A 66 0.24 -0.22 -1.85
C TYR A 66 0.62 1.25 -1.62
N GLY A 67 0.87 1.67 -0.38
CA GLY A 67 1.33 3.03 -0.07
C GLY A 67 2.64 3.37 -0.80
N LYS A 68 3.65 2.51 -0.67
CA LYS A 68 4.92 2.65 -1.41
C LYS A 68 4.72 2.72 -2.92
N PHE A 69 3.79 1.93 -3.46
CA PHE A 69 3.46 1.99 -4.87
C PHE A 69 2.83 3.31 -5.29
N LEU A 70 1.96 3.88 -4.47
CA LEU A 70 1.39 5.20 -4.74
C LEU A 70 2.48 6.26 -4.75
N ASP A 71 3.37 6.25 -3.76
CA ASP A 71 4.50 7.17 -3.70
C ASP A 71 5.35 7.04 -4.98
N LEU A 72 5.71 5.82 -5.39
CA LEU A 72 6.46 5.57 -6.63
C LEU A 72 5.69 5.92 -7.92
N TYR A 73 4.37 5.80 -7.91
CA TYR A 73 3.51 6.18 -9.03
C TYR A 73 3.45 7.70 -9.17
N LEU A 74 3.33 8.42 -8.05
CA LEU A 74 3.37 9.87 -8.01
C LEU A 74 4.77 10.41 -8.36
N ASP A 75 5.82 9.69 -7.95
CA ASP A 75 7.21 9.94 -8.36
C ASP A 75 7.45 9.70 -9.87
N GLY A 76 6.46 9.22 -10.63
CA GLY A 76 6.59 8.97 -12.07
C GLY A 76 7.52 7.81 -12.43
N LYS A 77 7.95 6.98 -11.45
CA LYS A 77 8.93 5.89 -11.64
C LYS A 77 8.34 4.64 -12.30
N LEU A 78 7.04 4.63 -12.59
CA LEU A 78 6.40 3.50 -13.22
C LEU A 78 6.43 3.67 -14.72
N GLN A 79 7.15 2.76 -15.37
CA GLN A 79 7.13 2.60 -16.82
C GLN A 79 5.73 2.15 -17.23
N ILE A 80 4.84 3.11 -17.42
CA ILE A 80 3.62 2.88 -18.16
C ILE A 80 4.10 2.53 -19.56
N LYS A 81 3.89 1.29 -19.98
CA LYS A 81 3.96 0.95 -21.40
C LYS A 81 2.78 1.62 -22.09
N GLU A 82 2.87 2.93 -22.24
CA GLU A 82 2.15 3.70 -23.24
C GLU A 82 3.03 3.68 -24.48
N ASN A 83 2.44 3.31 -25.61
CA ASN A 83 3.06 3.61 -26.90
C ASN A 83 3.44 5.10 -26.92
N PRO A 84 4.58 5.43 -27.55
CA PRO A 84 5.28 6.69 -27.31
C PRO A 84 4.44 7.85 -27.82
N GLU A 85 4.17 8.81 -26.93
CA GLU A 85 3.95 10.24 -27.17
C GLU A 85 3.18 10.77 -25.96
N ASP A 86 3.90 11.19 -24.92
CA ASP A 86 3.92 12.60 -24.53
C ASP A 86 4.82 12.82 -23.30
N ASN A 87 5.72 13.79 -23.45
CA ASN A 87 6.65 14.27 -22.45
C ASN A 87 5.91 14.91 -21.27
N SER A 88 6.30 14.57 -20.04
CA SER A 88 6.59 15.61 -19.05
C SER A 88 7.54 15.07 -17.98
N GLU A 89 8.57 15.86 -17.80
CA GLU A 89 9.76 15.69 -16.96
C GLU A 89 9.46 16.02 -15.49
N GLY A 90 10.39 15.66 -14.61
CA GLY A 90 10.42 16.06 -13.19
C GLY A 90 11.16 15.00 -12.37
N GLU A 91 12.48 14.88 -12.50
CA GLU A 91 13.48 15.55 -11.65
C GLU A 91 13.34 15.25 -10.14
N ASN A 92 14.32 14.51 -9.61
CA ASN A 92 15.10 14.73 -8.37
C ASN A 92 14.31 14.81 -7.03
N GLU A 93 14.75 14.36 -5.85
CA GLU A 93 16.06 14.10 -5.27
C GLU A 93 15.83 13.29 -3.96
N THR A 94 16.77 12.43 -3.63
CA THR A 94 17.01 11.88 -2.29
C THR A 94 17.18 12.99 -1.26
N GLU A 95 16.65 12.82 -0.05
CA GLU A 95 17.36 13.20 1.19
C GLU A 95 16.69 12.57 2.42
N ARG A 96 17.34 11.53 2.95
CA ARG A 96 17.22 11.12 4.34
C ARG A 96 18.31 11.86 5.09
N GLU A 97 17.95 12.88 5.87
CA GLU A 97 18.79 13.27 7.01
C GLU A 97 17.89 13.81 8.12
N SER A 98 17.89 13.08 9.23
CA SER A 98 17.18 13.40 10.46
C SER A 98 18.01 14.37 11.30
N GLU A 99 17.46 15.58 11.45
CA GLU A 99 17.39 16.41 12.67
C GLU A 99 18.60 16.41 13.65
N GLU A 100 19.38 17.49 13.62
CA GLU A 100 19.99 18.05 14.84
C GLU A 100 19.44 19.48 15.07
N LEU A 101 18.63 19.64 16.13
CA LEU A 101 18.05 20.91 16.57
C LEU A 101 19.05 21.65 17.47
N HIS A 102 19.52 22.82 17.02
CA HIS A 102 20.08 23.85 17.89
C HIS A 102 18.95 24.62 18.59
N GLN A 103 19.05 24.80 19.92
CA GLN A 103 18.34 25.87 20.63
C GLN A 103 19.36 26.92 21.09
N GLU A 104 19.36 28.04 20.36
CA GLU A 104 19.37 29.47 20.79
C GLU A 104 20.25 29.85 22.00
N SER A 105 21.36 30.58 21.81
CA SER A 105 21.51 32.03 21.58
C SER A 105 21.27 32.93 22.80
N ASN A 106 22.39 33.49 23.29
CA ASN A 106 22.64 34.73 24.03
C ASN A 106 21.60 35.30 25.01
#